data_AF-A0A0L1KG27-F1
#
_entry.id   AF-A0A0L1KG27-F1
#
_cell.length_a   1.000
_cell.length_b   1.000
_cell.length_c   1.000
_cell.angle_alpha   90.00
_cell.angle_beta   90.00
_cell.angle_gamma   90.00
#
_symmetry.space_group_name_H-M   'P 1'
#
loop_
_entity.id
_entity.type
_entity.pdbx_description
1 polymer ?
#
loop_
_entity_poly.entity_id
_entity_poly.type
_entity_poly.pdbx_seq_one_letter_code
_entity_poly.pdbx_strand_id
1 'polypeptide(L)'
;MSFIKASEIWLPEGETLVFDAGDYGPLAAFADVSSQSQFAHGEGLPGKAWAEGCPIVLDQFDGSYFQRTVAAHEAGLTCAIAIPVFADDALKAVLVVLCGDDAGHIGAIEVWEDRDDRLHLEAGYYGAAEDFGTASQDVVFAHGEGLPGGVWSAQMPVLMRQIGSRHGFVRGESAMAAGLTHGLGIPVQAPDGRTRIVTLLTGADTPLARRFEIWDGRPERVGPRRAAVRIDGICEREGPLWARQNPPVDIVTITAWQGPVGQVLGSGLPHIVGNGTGLPAGYRSMVALPVYRGEDLAFITAWYL
;
A
#
# COMPACT_ATOMS: atom_id res chain seq x y z
N MET A 1 -17.64 -4.36 -6.89
CA MET A 1 -17.28 -4.22 -5.47
C MET A 1 -15.83 -3.74 -5.40
N SER A 2 -15.30 -3.28 -4.25
CA SER A 2 -13.85 -2.99 -4.12
C SER A 2 -13.09 -4.30 -3.86
N PHE A 3 -11.86 -4.40 -4.33
CA PHE A 3 -10.97 -5.53 -4.06
C PHE A 3 -10.47 -5.51 -2.61
N ILE A 4 -10.03 -4.34 -2.13
CA ILE A 4 -9.79 -4.11 -0.70
C ILE A 4 -11.13 -4.10 0.01
N LYS A 5 -11.29 -4.97 1.01
CA LYS A 5 -12.51 -5.12 1.81
C LYS A 5 -12.34 -4.59 3.23
N ALA A 6 -11.13 -4.66 3.78
CA ALA A 6 -10.82 -4.13 5.09
C ALA A 6 -9.37 -3.60 5.18
N SER A 7 -9.12 -2.71 6.13
CA SER A 7 -7.79 -2.23 6.49
C SER A 7 -7.69 -2.05 8.01
N GLU A 8 -6.53 -2.33 8.58
CA GLU A 8 -6.28 -2.36 10.02
C GLU A 8 -4.94 -1.72 10.33
N ILE A 9 -4.86 -0.98 11.44
CA ILE A 9 -3.63 -0.43 12.00
C ILE A 9 -3.39 -1.12 13.34
N TRP A 10 -2.18 -1.66 13.46
CA TRP A 10 -1.68 -2.31 14.66
C TRP A 10 -0.48 -1.53 15.20
N LEU A 11 -0.50 -1.18 16.48
CA LEU A 11 0.58 -0.41 17.11
C LEU A 11 1.36 -1.29 18.09
N PRO A 12 2.69 -1.11 18.19
CA PRO A 12 3.47 -1.80 19.20
C PRO A 12 3.17 -1.27 20.61
N GLU A 13 2.85 -2.17 21.52
CA GLU A 13 2.73 -1.96 22.96
C GLU A 13 3.60 -3.01 23.68
N GLY A 14 4.87 -2.65 23.94
CA GLY A 14 5.87 -3.59 24.44
C GLY A 14 6.20 -4.67 23.39
N GLU A 15 6.03 -5.94 23.77
CA GLU A 15 6.34 -7.11 22.92
C GLU A 15 5.14 -7.59 22.08
N THR A 16 4.08 -6.79 22.02
CA THR A 16 2.80 -7.14 21.39
C THR A 16 2.31 -6.02 20.50
N LEU A 17 1.62 -6.36 19.41
CA LEU A 17 0.84 -5.46 18.58
C LEU A 17 -0.61 -5.44 19.06
N VAL A 18 -1.12 -4.24 19.32
CA VAL A 18 -2.52 -3.99 19.72
C VAL A 18 -3.28 -3.26 18.61
N PHE A 19 -4.58 -3.54 18.52
CA PHE A 19 -5.45 -2.89 17.54
C PHE A 19 -5.61 -1.39 17.86
N ASP A 20 -5.44 -0.53 16.85
CA ASP A 20 -5.64 0.92 16.98
C ASP A 20 -6.87 1.38 16.20
N ALA A 21 -6.89 1.11 14.89
CA ALA A 21 -7.94 1.57 14.00
C ALA A 21 -8.19 0.58 12.86
N GLY A 22 -9.39 0.62 12.30
CA GLY A 22 -9.70 -0.16 11.11
C GLY A 22 -10.92 0.34 10.37
N ASP A 23 -10.99 0.00 9.10
CA ASP A 23 -12.18 0.13 8.26
C ASP A 23 -12.54 -1.24 7.70
N TYR A 24 -13.77 -1.66 7.94
CA TYR A 24 -14.26 -2.99 7.61
C TYR A 24 -15.45 -2.95 6.65
N GLY A 25 -15.90 -1.76 6.26
CA GLY A 25 -17.15 -1.57 5.54
C GLY A 25 -18.30 -2.35 6.19
N PRO A 26 -18.90 -3.35 5.50
CA PRO A 26 -20.01 -4.14 6.05
C PRO A 26 -19.58 -5.31 6.96
N LEU A 27 -18.28 -5.58 7.14
CA LEU A 27 -17.75 -6.80 7.78
C LEU A 27 -17.70 -6.71 9.32
N ALA A 28 -18.83 -6.37 9.96
CA ALA A 28 -18.88 -6.13 11.40
C ALA A 28 -18.42 -7.32 12.27
N ALA A 29 -18.78 -8.55 11.90
CA ALA A 29 -18.37 -9.74 12.65
C ALA A 29 -16.84 -9.94 12.64
N PHE A 30 -16.18 -9.64 11.52
CA PHE A 30 -14.72 -9.68 11.45
C PHE A 30 -14.09 -8.52 12.22
N ALA A 31 -14.70 -7.33 12.20
CA ALA A 31 -14.27 -6.19 12.99
C ALA A 31 -14.27 -6.48 14.50
N ASP A 32 -15.30 -7.17 15.00
CA ASP A 32 -15.41 -7.54 16.41
C ASP A 32 -14.28 -8.50 16.84
N VAL A 33 -13.98 -9.50 16.02
CA VAL A 33 -12.86 -10.44 16.26
C VAL A 33 -11.52 -9.71 16.20
N SER A 34 -11.35 -8.84 15.20
CA SER A 34 -10.10 -8.12 14.99
C SER A 34 -9.80 -7.14 16.11
N SER A 35 -10.76 -6.31 16.52
CA SER A 35 -10.56 -5.31 17.58
C SER A 35 -10.20 -5.88 18.96
N GLN A 36 -10.46 -7.17 19.19
CA GLN A 36 -10.12 -7.90 20.42
C GLN A 36 -8.83 -8.73 20.29
N SER A 37 -8.23 -8.77 19.10
CA SER A 37 -7.01 -9.52 18.85
C SER A 37 -5.78 -8.74 19.27
N GLN A 38 -4.70 -9.46 19.51
CA GLN A 38 -3.36 -8.95 19.74
C GLN A 38 -2.36 -9.95 19.15
N PHE A 39 -1.19 -9.49 18.75
CA PHE A 39 -0.17 -10.34 18.12
C PHE A 39 1.19 -10.11 18.76
N ALA A 40 1.78 -11.13 19.37
CA ALA A 40 3.17 -11.08 19.80
C ALA A 40 4.12 -10.92 18.60
N HIS A 41 5.36 -10.52 18.87
CA HIS A 41 6.43 -10.52 17.87
C HIS A 41 6.54 -11.90 17.18
N GLY A 42 6.41 -11.94 15.85
CA GLY A 42 6.42 -13.16 15.04
C GLY A 42 5.08 -13.90 14.96
N GLU A 43 4.04 -13.45 15.66
CA GLU A 43 2.73 -14.10 15.72
C GLU A 43 1.75 -13.55 14.69
N GLY A 44 1.04 -14.44 14.00
CA GLY A 44 0.07 -14.04 12.99
C GLY A 44 0.70 -13.23 11.84
N LEU A 45 -0.14 -12.63 11.02
CA LEU A 45 0.34 -11.79 9.92
C LEU A 45 1.02 -10.50 10.39
N PRO A 46 0.42 -9.68 11.28
CA PRO A 46 1.05 -8.44 11.73
C PRO A 46 2.37 -8.67 12.49
N GLY A 47 2.38 -9.64 13.41
CA GLY A 47 3.56 -9.93 14.22
C GLY A 47 4.70 -10.50 13.40
N LYS A 48 4.42 -11.29 12.36
CA LYS A 48 5.45 -11.76 11.43
C LYS A 48 6.06 -10.65 10.59
N ALA A 49 5.25 -9.71 10.10
CA ALA A 49 5.75 -8.55 9.36
C ALA A 49 6.63 -7.65 10.25
N TRP A 50 6.28 -7.53 11.54
CA TRP A 50 7.15 -6.91 12.53
C TRP A 50 8.47 -7.67 12.69
N ALA A 51 8.41 -8.99 12.90
CA ALA A 51 9.59 -9.80 13.18
C ALA A 51 10.59 -9.88 12.02
N GLU A 52 10.09 -9.94 10.79
CA GLU A 52 10.93 -9.98 9.59
C GLU A 52 11.36 -8.57 9.14
N GLY A 53 10.73 -7.52 9.68
CA GLY A 53 10.98 -6.15 9.31
C GLY A 53 10.58 -5.81 7.86
N CYS A 54 9.74 -6.62 7.23
CA CYS A 54 9.39 -6.51 5.82
C CYS A 54 7.89 -6.65 5.54
N PRO A 55 7.41 -6.17 4.38
CA PRO A 55 6.04 -6.44 3.94
C PRO A 55 5.83 -7.93 3.68
N ILE A 56 4.70 -8.46 4.14
CA ILE A 56 4.35 -9.88 3.97
C ILE A 56 2.99 -9.98 3.28
N VAL A 57 2.94 -10.76 2.20
CA VAL A 57 1.69 -11.14 1.52
C VAL A 57 1.31 -12.56 1.92
N LEU A 58 0.04 -12.72 2.30
CA LEU A 58 -0.64 -14.02 2.36
C LEU A 58 -1.63 -14.09 1.21
N ASP A 59 -1.35 -14.95 0.23
CA ASP A 59 -2.22 -15.20 -0.91
C ASP A 59 -3.41 -16.12 -0.58
N GLN A 60 -3.34 -16.83 0.55
CA GLN A 60 -4.38 -17.64 1.15
C GLN A 60 -4.24 -17.69 2.68
N PHE A 61 -5.35 -17.93 3.39
CA PHE A 61 -5.33 -18.07 4.86
C PHE A 61 -5.25 -19.52 5.34
N ASP A 62 -5.82 -20.46 4.60
CA ASP A 62 -5.81 -21.87 5.00
C ASP A 62 -4.40 -22.45 4.98
N GLY A 63 -4.05 -23.23 6.01
CA GLY A 63 -2.72 -23.80 6.17
C GLY A 63 -1.61 -22.76 6.44
N SER A 64 -1.94 -21.48 6.58
CA SER A 64 -1.01 -20.41 6.95
C SER A 64 -0.98 -20.17 8.46
N TYR A 65 -0.12 -19.25 8.90
CA TYR A 65 -0.03 -18.77 10.28
C TYR A 65 -1.06 -17.66 10.60
N PHE A 66 -2.01 -17.37 9.70
CA PHE A 66 -3.09 -16.44 9.95
C PHE A 66 -4.02 -16.97 11.06
N GLN A 67 -4.28 -16.16 12.09
CA GLN A 67 -5.00 -16.62 13.29
C GLN A 67 -6.52 -16.48 13.21
N ARG A 68 -7.01 -15.56 12.38
CA ARG A 68 -8.43 -15.18 12.31
C ARG A 68 -9.15 -15.86 11.13
N THR A 69 -8.66 -17.02 10.70
CA THR A 69 -9.04 -17.69 9.44
C THR A 69 -10.54 -17.96 9.33
N VAL A 70 -11.17 -18.49 10.38
CA VAL A 70 -12.62 -18.78 10.37
C VAL A 70 -13.44 -17.51 10.13
N ALA A 71 -13.19 -16.46 10.92
CA ALA A 71 -13.91 -15.18 10.79
C ALA A 71 -13.62 -14.49 9.45
N ALA A 72 -12.39 -14.63 8.93
CA ALA A 72 -12.02 -14.09 7.61
C ALA A 72 -12.78 -14.79 6.48
N HIS A 73 -12.89 -16.12 6.51
CA HIS A 73 -13.68 -16.88 5.53
C HIS A 73 -15.16 -16.53 5.58
N GLU A 74 -15.74 -16.44 6.78
CA GLU A 74 -17.15 -16.01 6.95
C GLU A 74 -17.39 -14.59 6.41
N ALA A 75 -16.35 -13.75 6.42
CA ALA A 75 -16.36 -12.40 5.86
C ALA A 75 -16.01 -12.33 4.36
N GLY A 76 -15.69 -13.46 3.72
CA GLY A 76 -15.28 -13.52 2.31
C GLY A 76 -13.90 -12.93 2.02
N LEU A 77 -13.03 -12.86 3.03
CA LEU A 77 -11.64 -12.44 2.88
C LEU A 77 -10.79 -13.65 2.51
N THR A 78 -9.86 -13.47 1.57
CA THR A 78 -9.07 -14.58 1.01
C THR A 78 -7.57 -14.31 1.04
N CYS A 79 -7.14 -13.05 1.02
CA CYS A 79 -5.74 -12.68 1.05
C CYS A 79 -5.52 -11.39 1.85
N ALA A 80 -4.27 -11.15 2.23
CA ALA A 80 -3.90 -9.93 2.93
C ALA A 80 -2.44 -9.56 2.69
N ILE A 81 -2.12 -8.28 2.86
CA ILE A 81 -0.75 -7.78 2.99
C ILE A 81 -0.60 -7.06 4.32
N ALA A 82 0.49 -7.34 5.04
CA ALA A 82 0.97 -6.53 6.15
C ALA A 82 2.17 -5.70 5.69
N ILE A 83 2.14 -4.39 5.98
CA ILE A 83 3.19 -3.44 5.67
C ILE A 83 3.66 -2.82 6.99
N PRO A 84 4.85 -3.20 7.49
CA PRO A 84 5.40 -2.57 8.68
C PRO A 84 5.93 -1.17 8.33
N VAL A 85 5.73 -0.23 9.25
CA VAL A 85 6.23 1.14 9.15
C VAL A 85 7.32 1.32 10.19
N PHE A 86 8.55 1.48 9.73
CA PHE A 86 9.69 1.79 10.57
C PHE A 86 10.09 3.25 10.43
N ALA A 87 10.52 3.86 11.53
CA ALA A 87 11.33 5.07 11.54
C ALA A 87 12.70 4.66 12.10
N ASP A 88 13.71 4.62 11.22
CA ASP A 88 14.97 3.92 11.46
C ASP A 88 14.76 2.45 11.88
N ASP A 89 15.15 2.06 13.09
CA ASP A 89 14.95 0.71 13.64
C ASP A 89 13.65 0.55 14.45
N ALA A 90 12.95 1.65 14.75
CA ALA A 90 11.76 1.65 15.58
C ALA A 90 10.49 1.36 14.77
N LEU A 91 9.82 0.25 15.09
CA LEU A 91 8.49 -0.02 14.55
C LEU A 91 7.51 1.05 15.05
N LYS A 92 6.82 1.70 14.11
CA LYS A 92 5.77 2.71 14.38
C LYS A 92 4.39 2.09 14.36
N ALA A 93 4.12 1.23 13.39
CA ALA A 93 2.85 0.57 13.17
C ALA A 93 3.01 -0.59 12.17
N VAL A 94 2.03 -1.49 12.12
CA VAL A 94 1.81 -2.40 11.00
C VAL A 94 0.45 -2.10 10.38
N LEU A 95 0.44 -1.73 9.10
CA LEU A 95 -0.80 -1.60 8.32
C LEU A 95 -1.12 -2.97 7.72
N VAL A 96 -2.31 -3.50 7.97
CA VAL A 96 -2.82 -4.68 7.28
C VAL A 96 -3.93 -4.29 6.32
N VAL A 97 -3.87 -4.77 5.09
CA VAL A 97 -4.92 -4.62 4.09
C VAL A 97 -5.44 -6.00 3.74
N LEU A 98 -6.74 -6.25 3.97
CA LEU A 98 -7.39 -7.52 3.67
C LEU A 98 -8.26 -7.38 2.43
N CYS A 99 -8.13 -8.34 1.54
CA CYS A 99 -8.84 -8.39 0.27
C CYS A 99 -9.68 -9.67 0.19
N GLY A 100 -10.74 -9.59 -0.60
CA GLY A 100 -11.68 -10.69 -0.80
C GLY A 100 -11.77 -11.04 -2.28
N ASP A 101 -11.89 -12.33 -2.54
CA ASP A 101 -12.03 -12.88 -3.89
C ASP A 101 -13.50 -12.85 -4.31
N ASP A 102 -13.85 -11.88 -5.17
CA ASP A 102 -14.96 -12.11 -6.09
C ASP A 102 -14.30 -12.56 -7.39
N ALA A 103 -14.63 -13.75 -7.92
CA ALA A 103 -13.91 -14.48 -8.99
C ALA A 103 -13.64 -13.73 -10.32
N GLY A 104 -14.04 -12.46 -10.44
CA GLY A 104 -13.69 -11.55 -11.54
C GLY A 104 -12.80 -10.38 -11.15
N HIS A 105 -12.27 -10.33 -9.92
CA HIS A 105 -11.44 -9.24 -9.44
C HIS A 105 -10.03 -9.30 -10.06
N ILE A 106 -9.72 -8.26 -10.83
CA ILE A 106 -8.44 -8.02 -11.48
C ILE A 106 -7.72 -6.90 -10.72
N GLY A 107 -6.66 -7.28 -10.02
CA GLY A 107 -5.73 -6.41 -9.31
C GLY A 107 -4.55 -7.25 -8.84
N ALA A 108 -3.43 -6.60 -8.54
CA ALA A 108 -2.28 -7.32 -8.00
C ALA A 108 -1.62 -6.55 -6.87
N ILE A 109 -1.14 -7.30 -5.88
CA ILE A 109 -0.27 -6.82 -4.82
C ILE A 109 1.02 -7.60 -4.97
N GLU A 110 2.15 -6.92 -5.07
CA GLU A 110 3.46 -7.59 -5.17
C GLU A 110 4.42 -6.97 -4.15
N VAL A 111 5.31 -7.80 -3.62
CA VAL A 111 6.45 -7.40 -2.82
C VAL A 111 7.70 -7.80 -3.58
N TRP A 112 8.53 -6.80 -3.88
CA TRP A 112 9.80 -6.96 -4.55
C TRP A 112 10.94 -6.69 -3.57
N GLU A 113 11.97 -7.52 -3.58
CA GLU A 113 13.15 -7.37 -2.73
C GLU A 113 14.41 -7.19 -3.58
N ASP A 114 15.27 -6.27 -3.17
CA ASP A 114 16.63 -6.14 -3.71
C ASP A 114 17.49 -7.35 -3.30
N ARG A 115 17.91 -8.12 -4.31
CA ARG A 115 18.89 -9.20 -4.19
C ARG A 115 19.81 -9.16 -5.41
N ASP A 116 21.12 -9.18 -5.17
CA ASP A 116 22.12 -9.24 -6.24
C ASP A 116 22.02 -8.08 -7.26
N ASP A 117 21.76 -6.85 -6.78
CA ASP A 117 21.60 -5.63 -7.60
C ASP A 117 20.42 -5.71 -8.60
N ARG A 118 19.40 -6.49 -8.24
CA ARG A 118 18.14 -6.62 -8.99
C ARG A 118 16.98 -6.79 -8.03
N LEU A 119 15.80 -6.34 -8.45
CA LEU A 119 14.57 -6.64 -7.72
C LEU A 119 14.01 -7.98 -8.16
N HIS A 120 13.82 -8.86 -7.17
CA HIS A 120 13.18 -10.16 -7.32
C HIS A 120 11.80 -10.14 -6.68
N LEU A 121 10.84 -10.86 -7.28
CA LEU A 121 9.54 -11.06 -6.66
C LEU A 121 9.70 -11.96 -5.43
N GLU A 122 9.34 -11.44 -4.26
CA GLU A 122 9.33 -12.20 -3.02
C GLU A 122 7.97 -12.88 -2.81
N ALA A 123 6.90 -12.10 -2.96
CA ALA A 123 5.54 -12.58 -2.83
C ALA A 123 4.58 -11.74 -3.67
N GLY A 124 3.46 -12.32 -4.06
CA GLY A 124 2.41 -11.57 -4.75
C GLY A 124 1.06 -12.27 -4.70
N TYR A 125 0.02 -11.47 -4.86
CA TYR A 125 -1.36 -11.90 -5.05
C TYR A 125 -1.88 -11.26 -6.33
N TYR A 126 -2.57 -12.04 -7.17
CA TYR A 126 -2.89 -11.63 -8.53
C TYR A 126 -4.39 -11.69 -8.88
N GLY A 127 -5.26 -12.03 -7.91
CA GLY A 127 -6.69 -12.21 -8.17
C GLY A 127 -6.91 -13.15 -9.36
N ALA A 128 -7.77 -12.74 -10.30
CA ALA A 128 -8.03 -13.48 -11.54
C ALA A 128 -6.93 -13.35 -12.62
N ALA A 129 -5.83 -12.63 -12.38
CA ALA A 129 -4.76 -12.36 -13.35
C ALA A 129 -3.61 -13.39 -13.28
N GLU A 130 -3.93 -14.68 -13.38
CA GLU A 130 -2.97 -15.79 -13.22
C GLU A 130 -1.78 -15.74 -14.19
N ASP A 131 -2.02 -15.42 -15.47
CA ASP A 131 -0.96 -15.28 -16.49
C ASP A 131 0.01 -14.15 -16.14
N PHE A 132 -0.50 -13.06 -15.57
CA PHE A 132 0.33 -11.96 -15.10
C PHE A 132 1.13 -12.35 -13.84
N GLY A 133 0.53 -13.14 -12.95
CA GLY A 133 1.23 -13.72 -11.81
C GLY A 133 2.40 -14.61 -12.21
N THR A 134 2.17 -15.51 -13.16
CA THR A 134 3.21 -16.40 -13.72
C THR A 134 4.33 -15.59 -14.36
N ALA A 135 3.99 -14.62 -15.22
CA ALA A 135 4.99 -13.75 -15.86
C ALA A 135 5.76 -12.86 -14.85
N SER A 136 5.19 -12.59 -13.68
CA SER A 136 5.84 -11.79 -12.63
C SER A 136 6.86 -12.61 -11.83
N GLN A 137 6.74 -13.93 -11.77
CA GLN A 137 7.74 -14.80 -11.11
C GLN A 137 9.05 -14.89 -11.91
N ASP A 138 8.97 -14.78 -13.23
CA ASP A 138 10.12 -14.94 -14.14
C ASP A 138 10.88 -13.63 -14.43
N VAL A 139 10.36 -12.48 -13.97
CA VAL A 139 11.02 -11.17 -14.18
C VAL A 139 11.90 -10.77 -13.01
N VAL A 140 12.97 -10.06 -13.35
CA VAL A 140 13.77 -9.26 -12.42
C VAL A 140 13.88 -7.84 -12.96
N PHE A 141 13.86 -6.84 -12.08
CA PHE A 141 13.99 -5.44 -12.51
C PHE A 141 15.35 -4.85 -12.11
N ALA A 142 16.01 -4.19 -13.06
CA ALA A 142 17.13 -3.31 -12.73
C ALA A 142 16.65 -1.99 -12.14
N HIS A 143 17.58 -1.22 -11.56
CA HIS A 143 17.32 0.17 -11.18
C HIS A 143 16.72 0.98 -12.35
N GLY A 144 15.60 1.66 -12.09
CA GLY A 144 14.88 2.50 -13.04
C GLY A 144 13.97 1.75 -14.02
N GLU A 145 13.95 0.41 -13.98
CA GLU A 145 13.16 -0.40 -14.89
C GLU A 145 11.77 -0.72 -14.34
N GLY A 146 10.73 -0.43 -15.14
CA GLY A 146 9.35 -0.70 -14.74
C GLY A 146 8.95 0.09 -13.49
N LEU A 147 7.83 -0.30 -12.88
CA LEU A 147 7.36 0.35 -11.65
C LEU A 147 8.28 0.05 -10.46
N PRO A 148 8.63 -1.22 -10.15
CA PRO A 148 9.51 -1.51 -9.02
C PRO A 148 10.89 -0.85 -9.17
N GLY A 149 11.57 -0.99 -10.31
CA GLY A 149 12.86 -0.37 -10.53
C GLY A 149 12.81 1.16 -10.49
N GLY A 150 11.71 1.77 -10.96
CA GLY A 150 11.47 3.21 -10.86
C GLY A 150 11.39 3.71 -9.41
N VAL A 151 10.65 3.01 -8.55
CA VAL A 151 10.61 3.28 -7.10
C VAL A 151 12.01 3.14 -6.50
N TRP A 152 12.72 2.07 -6.86
CA TRP A 152 14.06 1.80 -6.34
C TRP A 152 15.07 2.87 -6.72
N SER A 153 15.07 3.31 -7.98
CA SER A 153 15.97 4.36 -8.45
C SER A 153 15.66 5.73 -7.84
N ALA A 154 14.38 6.06 -7.65
CA ALA A 154 13.97 7.37 -7.14
C ALA A 154 13.93 7.44 -5.60
N GLN A 155 13.98 6.27 -4.94
CA GLN A 155 13.83 6.10 -3.48
C GLN A 155 12.55 6.75 -2.94
N MET A 156 11.52 6.87 -3.77
CA MET A 156 10.26 7.55 -3.46
C MET A 156 9.09 6.76 -4.04
N PRO A 157 7.87 6.96 -3.52
CA PRO A 157 6.69 6.39 -4.15
C PRO A 157 6.56 6.85 -5.61
N VAL A 158 6.12 5.95 -6.47
CA VAL A 158 5.91 6.21 -7.91
C VAL A 158 4.52 5.77 -8.30
N LEU A 159 3.81 6.63 -9.02
CA LEU A 159 2.55 6.29 -9.66
C LEU A 159 2.77 6.06 -11.15
N MET A 160 2.80 4.80 -11.57
CA MET A 160 2.95 4.43 -12.98
C MET A 160 1.60 4.36 -13.66
N ARG A 161 1.50 5.04 -14.81
CA ARG A 161 0.36 4.97 -15.71
C ARG A 161 0.62 3.96 -16.82
N GLN A 162 -0.45 3.43 -17.40
CA GLN A 162 -0.40 2.52 -18.56
C GLN A 162 0.55 1.35 -18.34
N ILE A 163 0.29 0.58 -17.28
CA ILE A 163 1.00 -0.68 -17.01
C ILE A 163 0.93 -1.56 -18.28
N GLY A 164 2.08 -2.11 -18.67
CA GLY A 164 2.20 -2.98 -19.84
C GLY A 164 2.37 -2.28 -21.20
N SER A 165 2.35 -0.94 -21.27
CA SER A 165 2.51 -0.18 -22.53
C SER A 165 3.88 -0.32 -23.22
N ARG A 166 4.90 -0.85 -22.52
CA ARG A 166 6.23 -1.10 -23.11
C ARG A 166 6.19 -2.41 -23.91
N HIS A 167 6.34 -2.28 -25.23
CA HIS A 167 6.28 -3.40 -26.18
C HIS A 167 7.46 -4.37 -25.99
N GLY A 168 7.21 -5.68 -26.16
CA GLY A 168 8.25 -6.72 -26.19
C GLY A 168 8.58 -7.36 -24.84
N PHE A 169 7.73 -7.16 -23.83
CA PHE A 169 7.91 -7.77 -22.51
C PHE A 169 6.70 -8.65 -22.17
N VAL A 170 6.91 -9.96 -21.94
CA VAL A 170 5.84 -10.94 -21.69
C VAL A 170 4.91 -10.48 -20.57
N ARG A 171 5.48 -9.97 -19.47
CA ARG A 171 4.70 -9.43 -18.34
C ARG A 171 3.90 -8.18 -18.71
N GLY A 172 4.38 -7.37 -19.66
CA GLY A 172 3.64 -6.20 -20.12
C GLY A 172 2.41 -6.59 -20.92
N GLU A 173 2.55 -7.59 -21.80
CA GLU A 173 1.44 -8.15 -22.57
C GLU A 173 0.41 -8.83 -21.66
N SER A 174 0.85 -9.63 -20.67
CA SER A 174 -0.06 -10.26 -19.71
C SER A 174 -0.76 -9.24 -18.80
N ALA A 175 -0.08 -8.15 -18.42
CA ALA A 175 -0.72 -7.06 -17.66
C ALA A 175 -1.83 -6.37 -18.46
N MET A 176 -1.59 -6.10 -19.75
CA MET A 176 -2.61 -5.51 -20.63
C MET A 176 -3.76 -6.48 -20.89
N ALA A 177 -3.47 -7.77 -21.11
CA ALA A 177 -4.47 -8.80 -21.30
C ALA A 177 -5.35 -8.97 -20.05
N ALA A 178 -4.75 -8.86 -18.86
CA ALA A 178 -5.47 -8.81 -17.60
C ALA A 178 -6.23 -7.48 -17.40
N GLY A 179 -5.99 -6.43 -18.18
CA GLY A 179 -6.67 -5.14 -18.00
C GLY A 179 -6.14 -4.28 -16.86
N LEU A 180 -4.91 -4.53 -16.40
CA LEU A 180 -4.21 -3.66 -15.45
C LEU A 180 -3.87 -2.33 -16.12
N THR A 181 -4.15 -1.22 -15.43
CA THR A 181 -4.04 0.12 -16.03
C THR A 181 -2.98 0.98 -15.37
N HIS A 182 -2.94 0.99 -14.03
CA HIS A 182 -2.09 1.88 -13.25
C HIS A 182 -1.58 1.13 -12.03
N GLY A 183 -0.48 1.60 -11.45
CA GLY A 183 0.09 1.03 -10.25
C GLY A 183 0.75 2.07 -9.37
N LEU A 184 0.54 1.95 -8.06
CA LEU A 184 1.30 2.67 -7.05
C LEU A 184 2.41 1.75 -6.55
N GLY A 185 3.65 2.21 -6.63
CA GLY A 185 4.80 1.58 -6.01
C GLY A 185 5.25 2.37 -4.79
N ILE A 186 5.54 1.66 -3.70
CA ILE A 186 5.85 2.22 -2.39
C ILE A 186 7.15 1.59 -1.89
N PRO A 187 8.21 2.37 -1.65
CA PRO A 187 9.40 1.84 -1.01
C PRO A 187 9.09 1.61 0.48
N VAL A 188 9.45 0.44 0.98
CA VAL A 188 9.39 0.09 2.40
C VAL A 188 10.81 -0.10 2.88
N GLN A 189 11.22 0.75 3.81
CA GLN A 189 12.52 0.64 4.46
C GLN A 189 12.41 -0.31 5.63
N ALA A 190 13.30 -1.29 5.63
CA ALA A 190 13.44 -2.26 6.70
C ALA A 190 14.71 -1.96 7.52
N PRO A 191 14.74 -2.32 8.81
CA PRO A 191 15.93 -2.13 9.65
C PRO A 191 17.18 -2.89 9.16
N ASP A 192 17.00 -3.92 8.34
CA ASP A 192 18.10 -4.69 7.73
C ASP A 192 18.82 -3.94 6.59
N GLY A 193 18.36 -2.73 6.24
CA GLY A 193 18.91 -1.88 5.19
C GLY A 193 18.54 -2.33 3.76
N ARG A 194 17.78 -3.42 3.59
CA ARG A 194 17.32 -3.84 2.27
C ARG A 194 16.14 -3.00 1.83
N THR A 195 16.15 -2.59 0.57
CA THR A 195 14.98 -1.93 -0.03
C THR A 195 13.98 -2.98 -0.47
N ARG A 196 12.76 -2.87 0.04
CA ARG A 196 11.62 -3.66 -0.43
C ARG A 196 10.59 -2.73 -1.04
N ILE A 197 9.85 -3.20 -2.02
CA ILE A 197 8.90 -2.38 -2.78
C ILE A 197 7.58 -3.09 -2.84
N VAL A 198 6.56 -2.44 -2.27
CA VAL A 198 5.17 -2.87 -2.42
C VAL A 198 4.61 -2.22 -3.67
N THR A 199 4.00 -3.00 -4.56
CA THR A 199 3.21 -2.45 -5.67
C THR A 199 1.75 -2.84 -5.56
N LEU A 200 0.88 -1.85 -5.67
CA LEU A 200 -0.58 -2.00 -5.74
C LEU A 200 -1.01 -1.71 -7.18
N LEU A 201 -1.41 -2.73 -7.93
CA LEU A 201 -1.80 -2.64 -9.34
C LEU A 201 -3.32 -2.73 -9.47
N THR A 202 -3.90 -1.82 -10.24
CA THR A 202 -5.35 -1.69 -10.38
C THR A 202 -5.82 -1.98 -11.81
N GLY A 203 -6.86 -2.80 -11.92
CA GLY A 203 -7.61 -3.01 -13.17
C GLY A 203 -8.59 -1.87 -13.46
N ALA A 204 -9.05 -1.77 -14.71
CA ALA A 204 -10.07 -0.79 -15.12
C ALA A 204 -11.46 -1.11 -14.54
N ASP A 205 -11.89 -2.37 -14.68
CA ASP A 205 -13.26 -2.79 -14.33
C ASP A 205 -13.42 -3.09 -12.83
N THR A 206 -12.32 -3.46 -12.18
CA THR A 206 -12.27 -3.88 -10.79
C THR A 206 -11.16 -3.17 -10.03
N PRO A 207 -11.29 -1.85 -9.81
CA PRO A 207 -10.19 -1.09 -9.25
C PRO A 207 -9.86 -1.53 -7.82
N LEU A 208 -8.57 -1.67 -7.53
CA LEU A 208 -8.06 -1.88 -6.17
C LEU A 208 -8.33 -0.64 -5.32
N ALA A 209 -8.08 0.53 -5.90
CA ALA A 209 -8.51 1.82 -5.38
C ALA A 209 -8.84 2.78 -6.54
N ARG A 210 -9.71 3.74 -6.26
CA ARG A 210 -10.27 4.67 -7.25
C ARG A 210 -9.58 6.04 -7.26
N ARG A 211 -8.66 6.24 -6.34
CA ARG A 211 -7.78 7.40 -6.28
C ARG A 211 -6.48 7.01 -5.59
N PHE A 212 -5.39 7.54 -6.09
CA PHE A 212 -4.08 7.50 -5.46
C PHE A 212 -3.52 8.91 -5.34
N GLU A 213 -2.82 9.19 -4.26
CA GLU A 213 -2.08 10.42 -4.04
C GLU A 213 -0.68 10.13 -3.50
N ILE A 214 0.29 10.95 -3.91
CA ILE A 214 1.64 10.97 -3.36
C ILE A 214 1.93 12.37 -2.86
N TRP A 215 2.31 12.46 -1.59
CA TRP A 215 2.65 13.70 -0.90
C TRP A 215 4.12 13.68 -0.50
N ASP A 216 4.84 14.75 -0.80
CA ASP A 216 6.25 14.96 -0.48
C ASP A 216 6.35 15.89 0.73
N GLY A 217 6.76 15.31 1.87
CA GLY A 217 6.92 15.98 3.15
C GLY A 217 8.37 16.31 3.50
N ARG A 218 9.32 16.02 2.59
CA ARG A 218 10.74 16.19 2.89
C ARG A 218 11.11 17.66 3.11
N PRO A 219 12.08 17.97 3.97
CA PRO A 219 12.51 19.35 4.23
C PRO A 219 12.94 20.11 2.98
N GLU A 220 13.53 19.44 1.97
CA GLU A 220 13.90 20.09 0.70
C GLU A 220 12.69 20.58 -0.09
N ARG A 221 11.52 19.98 0.14
CA ARG A 221 10.26 20.32 -0.52
C ARG A 221 9.46 21.38 0.25
N VAL A 222 9.37 21.25 1.57
CA VAL A 222 8.43 22.05 2.40
C VAL A 222 9.11 22.98 3.41
N GLY A 223 10.44 22.97 3.48
CA GLY A 223 11.22 23.70 4.47
C GLY A 223 11.08 23.10 5.88
N PRO A 224 11.24 23.90 6.95
CA PRO A 224 11.16 23.41 8.33
C PRO A 224 9.72 23.16 8.82
N ARG A 225 8.73 23.32 7.94
CA ARG A 225 7.32 23.18 8.29
C ARG A 225 6.96 21.70 8.30
N ARG A 226 6.19 21.27 9.29
CA ARG A 226 5.54 19.95 9.27
C ARG A 226 4.35 19.97 8.30
N ALA A 227 4.67 19.90 7.01
CA ALA A 227 3.76 20.04 5.90
C ALA A 227 4.07 18.99 4.82
N ALA A 228 3.16 18.79 3.88
CA ALA A 228 3.41 18.00 2.70
C ALA A 228 2.75 18.63 1.47
N VAL A 229 3.39 18.45 0.33
CA VAL A 229 2.90 18.91 -0.97
C VAL A 229 2.46 17.72 -1.79
N ARG A 230 1.25 17.75 -2.39
CA ARG A 230 0.82 16.69 -3.32
C ARG A 230 1.62 16.82 -4.62
N ILE A 231 2.49 15.86 -4.88
CA ILE A 231 3.38 15.87 -6.05
C ILE A 231 2.85 15.03 -7.20
N ASP A 232 2.03 14.01 -6.92
CA ASP A 232 1.39 13.19 -7.94
C ASP A 232 0.06 12.61 -7.43
N GLY A 233 -0.75 12.12 -8.36
CA GLY A 233 -1.98 11.43 -8.04
C GLY A 233 -2.89 11.24 -9.24
N ILE A 234 -3.71 10.19 -9.18
CA ILE A 234 -4.75 9.92 -10.17
C ILE A 234 -6.07 9.75 -9.44
N CYS A 235 -7.13 10.30 -9.99
CA CYS A 235 -8.49 10.19 -9.49
C CYS A 235 -9.37 9.70 -10.64
N GLU A 236 -10.11 8.63 -10.45
CA GLU A 236 -11.07 8.15 -11.46
C GLU A 236 -12.11 9.23 -11.83
N ARG A 237 -12.46 10.08 -10.86
CA ARG A 237 -13.50 11.13 -11.02
C ARG A 237 -12.94 12.45 -11.56
N GLU A 238 -11.79 12.88 -11.04
CA GLU A 238 -11.21 14.20 -11.34
C GLU A 238 -10.06 14.14 -12.36
N GLY A 239 -9.60 12.93 -12.69
CA GLY A 239 -8.46 12.71 -13.55
C GLY A 239 -7.12 13.00 -12.84
N PRO A 240 -6.13 13.57 -13.56
CA PRO A 240 -4.84 13.94 -13.01
C PRO A 240 -4.90 14.90 -11.82
N LEU A 241 -4.19 14.56 -10.75
CA LEU A 241 -4.08 15.37 -9.52
C LEU A 241 -2.73 16.08 -9.35
N TRP A 242 -1.78 15.85 -10.26
CA TRP A 242 -0.49 16.54 -10.33
C TRP A 242 -0.62 17.93 -10.95
N ALA A 243 0.37 18.78 -10.69
CA ALA A 243 0.44 20.12 -11.25
C ALA A 243 0.46 20.08 -12.79
N ARG A 244 -0.41 20.85 -13.43
CA ARG A 244 -0.51 20.90 -14.90
C ARG A 244 0.48 21.87 -15.56
N GLN A 245 1.21 22.65 -14.75
CA GLN A 245 2.10 23.71 -15.19
C GLN A 245 3.47 23.58 -14.52
N ASN A 246 4.50 24.10 -15.19
CA ASN A 246 5.85 24.24 -14.65
C ASN A 246 6.32 25.71 -14.83
N PRO A 247 6.49 26.50 -13.75
CA PRO A 247 6.34 26.10 -12.34
C PRO A 247 4.87 25.82 -11.96
N PRO A 248 4.62 24.96 -10.95
CA PRO A 248 3.28 24.69 -10.45
C PRO A 248 2.64 25.96 -9.87
N VAL A 249 1.38 26.23 -10.21
CA VAL A 249 0.60 27.37 -9.69
C VAL A 249 -0.50 26.96 -8.73
N ASP A 250 -0.83 25.66 -8.71
CA ASP A 250 -1.95 25.02 -8.02
C ASP A 250 -1.46 23.99 -7.00
N ILE A 251 -0.32 24.25 -6.36
CA ILE A 251 0.27 23.34 -5.38
C ILE A 251 -0.67 23.14 -4.19
N VAL A 252 -1.20 21.93 -4.05
CA VAL A 252 -1.94 21.54 -2.86
C VAL A 252 -0.94 21.23 -1.76
N THR A 253 -0.98 22.03 -0.69
CA THR A 253 -0.17 21.84 0.52
C THR A 253 -1.09 21.57 1.70
N ILE A 254 -0.70 20.63 2.54
CA ILE A 254 -1.36 20.33 3.81
C ILE A 254 -0.37 20.48 4.96
N THR A 255 -0.86 20.86 6.14
CA THR A 255 -0.07 20.88 7.38
C THR A 255 -0.45 19.73 8.30
N ALA A 256 0.39 19.46 9.30
CA ALA A 256 0.07 18.51 10.35
C ALA A 256 -1.34 18.75 10.93
N TRP A 257 -2.07 17.65 11.13
CA TRP A 257 -3.45 17.58 11.62
C TRP A 257 -4.53 18.13 10.68
N GLN A 258 -4.16 18.67 9.51
CA GLN A 258 -5.11 19.16 8.52
C GLN A 258 -5.69 18.04 7.66
N GLY A 259 -6.90 17.61 8.01
CA GLY A 259 -7.60 16.54 7.30
C GLY A 259 -6.86 15.20 7.37
N PRO A 260 -7.31 14.17 6.62
CA PRO A 260 -6.81 12.80 6.75
C PRO A 260 -5.30 12.64 6.49
N VAL A 261 -4.76 13.26 5.44
CA VAL A 261 -3.31 13.22 5.16
C VAL A 261 -2.53 14.01 6.23
N GLY A 262 -3.09 15.10 6.74
CA GLY A 262 -2.50 15.87 7.83
C GLY A 262 -2.42 15.08 9.14
N GLN A 263 -3.37 14.17 9.40
CA GLN A 263 -3.28 13.27 10.57
C GLN A 263 -2.00 12.44 10.52
N VAL A 264 -1.65 11.86 9.36
CA VAL A 264 -0.39 11.12 9.17
C VAL A 264 0.82 12.00 9.42
N LEU A 265 0.82 13.24 8.92
CA LEU A 265 1.90 14.19 9.21
C LEU A 265 2.03 14.45 10.72
N GLY A 266 0.92 14.59 11.43
CA GLY A 266 0.88 14.94 12.85
C GLY A 266 1.26 13.79 13.78
N SER A 267 0.76 12.59 13.51
CA SER A 267 1.01 11.39 14.33
C SER A 267 2.30 10.67 13.95
N GLY A 268 2.69 10.73 12.67
CA GLY A 268 3.72 9.87 12.11
C GLY A 268 3.28 8.41 11.92
N LEU A 269 1.98 8.14 12.06
CA LEU A 269 1.37 6.81 11.94
C LEU A 269 0.53 6.72 10.66
N PRO A 270 0.27 5.51 10.13
CA PRO A 270 -0.80 5.32 9.16
C PRO A 270 -2.12 5.90 9.66
N HIS A 271 -3.01 6.25 8.73
CA HIS A 271 -4.34 6.73 9.08
C HIS A 271 -5.39 6.09 8.18
N ILE A 272 -6.51 5.69 8.78
CA ILE A 272 -7.66 5.12 8.08
C ILE A 272 -8.87 6.02 8.34
N VAL A 273 -9.61 6.30 7.27
CA VAL A 273 -10.94 6.93 7.33
C VAL A 273 -11.93 5.95 6.73
N GLY A 274 -12.89 5.44 7.49
CA GLY A 274 -13.93 4.52 6.99
C GLY A 274 -15.32 5.13 6.79
N ASN A 275 -15.53 6.37 7.24
CA ASN A 275 -16.85 7.02 7.25
C ASN A 275 -17.00 8.15 6.20
N GLY A 276 -16.00 8.36 5.35
CA GLY A 276 -15.98 9.42 4.34
C GLY A 276 -15.70 10.83 4.86
N THR A 277 -15.55 11.02 6.18
CA THR A 277 -15.39 12.36 6.76
C THR A 277 -14.06 12.97 6.35
N GLY A 278 -14.11 14.16 5.75
CA GLY A 278 -12.91 14.86 5.28
C GLY A 278 -12.28 14.28 4.00
N LEU A 279 -12.94 13.30 3.36
CA LEU A 279 -12.52 12.79 2.05
C LEU A 279 -13.15 13.61 0.90
N PRO A 280 -12.53 13.59 -0.30
CA PRO A 280 -13.17 14.13 -1.50
C PRO A 280 -14.53 13.49 -1.76
N ALA A 281 -15.44 14.24 -2.38
CA ALA A 281 -16.80 13.76 -2.62
C ALA A 281 -16.80 12.45 -3.44
N GLY A 282 -17.60 11.48 -2.98
CA GLY A 282 -17.75 10.19 -3.66
C GLY A 282 -16.77 9.10 -3.23
N TYR A 283 -15.93 9.35 -2.22
CA TYR A 283 -15.09 8.37 -1.54
C TYR A 283 -15.61 8.13 -0.12
N ARG A 284 -15.61 6.87 0.30
CA ARG A 284 -16.09 6.47 1.63
C ARG A 284 -14.95 6.01 2.52
N SER A 285 -13.93 5.42 1.92
CA SER A 285 -12.76 4.94 2.64
C SER A 285 -11.47 5.51 2.09
N MET A 286 -10.48 5.65 2.96
CA MET A 286 -9.12 6.02 2.61
C MET A 286 -8.14 5.41 3.59
N VAL A 287 -7.01 4.97 3.05
CA VAL A 287 -5.80 4.65 3.82
C VAL A 287 -4.72 5.63 3.39
N ALA A 288 -4.03 6.21 4.36
CA ALA A 288 -2.81 6.98 4.16
C ALA A 288 -1.66 6.33 4.93
N LEU A 289 -0.59 6.00 4.21
CA LEU A 289 0.58 5.30 4.70
C LEU A 289 1.80 6.24 4.66
N PRO A 290 2.44 6.53 5.81
CA PRO A 290 3.71 7.25 5.83
C PRO A 290 4.84 6.37 5.27
N VAL A 291 5.77 7.01 4.58
CA VAL A 291 7.01 6.41 4.09
C VAL A 291 8.16 7.18 4.71
N TYR A 292 8.94 6.49 5.54
CA TYR A 292 10.08 7.05 6.24
C TYR A 292 11.37 6.89 5.44
N ARG A 293 12.33 7.78 5.71
CA ARG A 293 13.73 7.68 5.32
C ARG A 293 14.59 7.94 6.55
N GLY A 294 15.17 6.89 7.13
CA GLY A 294 15.68 6.97 8.50
C GLY A 294 14.56 7.39 9.46
N GLU A 295 14.80 8.40 10.29
CA GLU A 295 13.80 8.91 11.25
C GLU A 295 12.76 9.86 10.62
N ASP A 296 13.01 10.35 9.40
CA ASP A 296 12.21 11.40 8.78
C ASP A 296 11.02 10.82 7.98
N LEU A 297 9.81 11.33 8.25
CA LEU A 297 8.64 11.07 7.41
C LEU A 297 8.83 11.82 6.08
N ALA A 298 9.24 11.09 5.04
CA ALA A 298 9.61 11.66 3.75
C ALA A 298 8.41 11.81 2.81
N PHE A 299 7.55 10.78 2.75
CA PHE A 299 6.36 10.81 1.88
C PHE A 299 5.12 10.27 2.60
N ILE A 300 3.97 10.58 2.02
CA ILE A 300 2.71 9.93 2.37
C ILE A 300 2.08 9.44 1.07
N THR A 301 1.76 8.16 1.00
CA THR A 301 0.91 7.61 -0.06
C THR A 301 -0.49 7.44 0.46
N ALA A 302 -1.50 7.82 -0.32
CA ALA A 302 -2.88 7.59 0.05
C ALA A 302 -3.67 6.94 -1.08
N TRP A 303 -4.55 6.01 -0.75
CA TRP A 303 -5.49 5.39 -1.69
C TRP A 303 -6.91 5.40 -1.14
N TYR A 304 -7.89 5.54 -2.02
CA TYR A 304 -9.29 5.80 -1.65
C TYR A 304 -10.25 4.85 -2.37
N LEU A 305 -11.31 4.44 -1.65
CA LEU A 305 -12.35 3.53 -2.11
C LEU A 305 -13.73 4.22 -2.20
#